data_AF-A0A8J7E3G7-F1
#
_entry.id   AF-A0A8J7E3G7-F1
#
_cell.length_a   1.000
_cell.length_b   1.000
_cell.length_c   1.000
_cell.angle_alpha   90.00
_cell.angle_beta   90.00
_cell.angle_gamma   90.00
#
_symmetry.space_group_name_H-M   'P 1'
#
loop_
_entity.id
_entity.type
_entity.pdbx_description
1 polymer ?
#
loop_
_entity_poly.entity_id
_entity_poly.type
_entity_poly.pdbx_seq_one_letter_code
_entity_poly.pdbx_strand_id
1 'polypeptide(L)'
;MCANYQRTSSAVEGRNGYLAQRHHASRGFSPQALSVLTILHNFDLKRPDGSTAAQRLFGHPFPDLFEAVLSTFTELPRPRQSTSSQQLNPWYRQAVPA
;
A
#
# COMPACT_ATOMS: atom_id res chain seq x y z
N MET A 1 -13.01 -8.21 -19.85
CA MET A 1 -12.25 -7.08 -20.46
C MET A 1 -10.77 -7.42 -20.45
N CYS A 2 -10.24 -7.94 -21.55
CA CYS A 2 -8.82 -8.23 -21.74
C CYS A 2 -8.35 -7.61 -23.08
N ALA A 3 -8.67 -6.32 -23.28
CA ALA A 3 -8.38 -5.60 -24.53
C ALA A 3 -7.23 -4.59 -24.40
N ASN A 4 -6.74 -4.34 -23.18
CA ASN A 4 -5.75 -3.28 -22.91
C ASN A 4 -4.30 -3.79 -22.86
N TYR A 5 -4.07 -5.09 -23.02
CA TYR A 5 -2.72 -5.66 -22.99
C TYR A 5 -2.29 -6.05 -24.40
N GLN A 6 -1.45 -5.20 -25.00
CA GLN A 6 -0.81 -5.51 -26.27
C GLN A 6 0.24 -6.60 -26.04
N ARG A 7 0.17 -7.69 -26.82
CA ARG A 7 1.20 -8.74 -26.78
C ARG A 7 2.52 -8.12 -27.21
N THR A 8 3.43 -7.99 -26.25
CA THR A 8 4.82 -7.66 -26.52
C THR A 8 5.49 -8.84 -27.22
N SER A 9 6.25 -8.56 -28.28
CA SER A 9 6.97 -9.58 -29.06
C SER A 9 8.31 -9.98 -28.43
N SER A 10 8.71 -9.33 -27.33
CA SER A 10 10.01 -9.55 -26.68
C SER A 10 9.85 -9.74 -25.17
N ALA A 11 10.52 -10.76 -24.63
CA ALA A 11 10.63 -10.98 -23.18
C ALA A 11 11.21 -9.75 -22.45
N VAL A 12 11.99 -8.93 -23.14
CA VAL A 12 12.63 -7.72 -22.59
C VAL A 12 11.62 -6.58 -22.38
N GLU A 13 10.68 -6.41 -23.30
CA GLU A 13 9.64 -5.38 -23.22
C GLU A 13 8.70 -5.62 -22.04
N GLY A 14 8.30 -6.88 -21.78
CA GLY A 14 7.50 -7.23 -20.60
C GLY A 14 8.23 -6.92 -19.29
N ARG A 15 9.53 -7.24 -19.21
CA ARG A 15 10.37 -6.90 -18.06
C ARG A 15 10.49 -5.37 -17.89
N ASN A 16 10.69 -4.63 -18.98
CA ASN A 16 10.82 -3.18 -18.93
C ASN A 16 9.51 -2.51 -18.51
N GLY A 17 8.36 -2.99 -19.01
CA GLY A 17 7.04 -2.53 -18.57
C GLY A 17 6.82 -2.76 -17.08
N TYR A 18 7.17 -3.95 -16.57
CA TYR A 18 7.08 -4.25 -15.15
C TYR A 18 7.99 -3.36 -14.28
N LEU A 19 9.23 -3.11 -14.72
CA LEU A 19 10.15 -2.22 -14.02
C LEU A 19 9.64 -0.77 -14.02
N ALA A 20 9.16 -0.28 -15.17
CA ALA A 20 8.58 1.05 -15.30
C ALA A 20 7.34 1.22 -14.42
N GLN A 21 6.47 0.21 -14.35
CA GLN A 21 5.29 0.20 -13.50
C GLN A 21 5.67 0.22 -12.02
N ARG A 22 6.63 -0.63 -11.60
CA ARG A 22 7.11 -0.64 -10.21
C ARG A 22 7.71 0.70 -9.84
N HIS A 23 8.58 1.24 -10.69
CA HIS A 23 9.17 2.56 -10.47
C HIS A 23 8.08 3.64 -10.39
N HIS A 24 7.07 3.58 -11.25
CA HIS A 24 5.95 4.53 -11.22
C HIS A 24 5.14 4.43 -9.93
N ALA A 25 4.79 3.21 -9.52
CA ALA A 25 4.03 2.94 -8.31
C ALA A 25 4.82 3.33 -7.04
N SER A 26 6.15 3.31 -7.10
CA SER A 26 7.01 3.70 -5.99
C SER A 26 7.32 5.20 -5.91
N ARG A 27 6.85 6.03 -6.87
CA ARG A 27 7.06 7.49 -6.79
C ARG A 27 6.07 8.12 -5.82
N GLY A 28 6.46 9.23 -5.20
CA GLY A 28 5.55 10.08 -4.43
C GLY A 28 5.33 9.67 -2.98
N PHE A 29 6.11 8.72 -2.44
CA PHE A 29 6.11 8.49 -1.00
C PHE A 29 6.64 9.71 -0.25
N SER A 30 5.91 10.14 0.78
CA SER A 30 6.39 11.17 1.69
C SER A 30 7.57 10.64 2.51
N PRO A 31 8.45 11.52 3.03
CA PRO A 31 9.53 11.10 3.93
C PRO A 31 9.01 10.30 5.14
N GLN A 32 7.83 10.64 5.66
CA GLN A 32 7.16 9.90 6.74
C GLN A 32 6.78 8.48 6.30
N ALA A 33 6.19 8.33 5.10
CA ALA A 33 5.82 7.01 4.58
C ALA A 33 7.05 6.13 4.37
N LEU A 34 8.16 6.70 3.87
CA LEU A 34 9.43 5.98 3.72
C LEU A 34 9.99 5.52 5.08
N SER A 35 9.90 6.35 6.12
CA SER A 35 10.28 5.97 7.49
C SER A 35 9.45 4.79 8.00
N VAL A 36 8.13 4.85 7.85
CA VAL A 36 7.22 3.77 8.27
C VAL A 36 7.51 2.47 7.51
N LEU A 37 7.69 2.54 6.18
CA LEU A 37 8.04 1.37 5.37
C LEU A 37 9.39 0.75 5.78
N THR A 38 10.34 1.58 6.21
CA THR A 38 11.63 1.12 6.73
C THR A 38 11.45 0.36 8.05
N ILE A 39 10.58 0.84 8.94
CA ILE A 39 10.25 0.15 10.20
C ILE A 39 9.55 -1.19 9.90
N LEU A 40 8.53 -1.19 9.04
CA LEU A 40 7.81 -2.41 8.65
C LEU A 40 8.75 -3.47 8.04
N HIS A 41 9.63 -3.05 7.13
CA HIS A 41 10.63 -3.94 6.54
C HIS A 41 11.54 -4.60 7.60
N ASN A 42 11.99 -3.81 8.57
CA ASN A 42 12.95 -4.28 9.56
C ASN A 42 12.32 -5.17 10.64
N PHE A 43 11.10 -4.85 11.08
CA PHE A 43 10.52 -5.44 12.30
C PHE A 43 9.27 -6.28 12.08
N ASP A 44 8.56 -6.16 10.96
CA ASP A 44 7.28 -6.87 10.73
C ASP A 44 7.35 -7.90 9.59
N LEU A 45 8.05 -7.56 8.49
CA LEU A 45 8.20 -8.48 7.37
C LEU A 45 9.08 -9.67 7.72
N LYS A 46 8.48 -10.87 7.62
CA LYS A 46 9.13 -12.16 7.89
C LYS A 46 9.47 -12.88 6.60
N ARG A 47 10.64 -13.51 6.58
CA ARG A 47 11.09 -14.41 5.51
C ARG A 47 10.48 -15.82 5.72
N PRO A 48 10.58 -16.78 4.77
CA PRO A 48 10.05 -18.13 5.01
C PRO A 48 10.63 -18.86 6.22
N ASP A 49 11.80 -18.46 6.73
CA ASP A 49 12.39 -18.96 7.97
C ASP A 49 11.82 -18.32 9.24
N GLY A 50 10.87 -17.38 9.10
CA GLY A 50 10.22 -16.66 10.20
C GLY A 50 11.01 -15.46 10.74
N SER A 51 12.25 -15.24 10.27
CA SER A 51 13.10 -14.15 10.78
C SER A 51 12.78 -12.80 10.13
N THR A 52 12.97 -11.71 10.89
CA THR A 52 12.89 -10.34 10.38
C THR A 52 14.27 -9.82 9.97
N ALA A 53 14.32 -8.75 9.17
CA ALA A 53 15.59 -8.17 8.73
C ALA A 53 16.43 -7.63 9.91
N ALA A 54 15.78 -6.99 10.90
CA ALA A 54 16.46 -6.52 12.11
C ALA A 54 17.05 -7.67 12.93
N GLN A 55 16.30 -8.77 13.12
CA GLN A 55 16.79 -9.93 13.86
C GLN A 55 18.07 -10.50 13.25
N ARG A 56 18.14 -10.58 11.91
CA ARG A 56 19.33 -11.06 11.19
C ARG A 56 20.50 -10.10 11.30
N LEU A 57 20.24 -8.79 11.29
CA LEU A 57 21.28 -7.77 11.40
C LEU A 57 21.87 -7.70 12.81
N PHE A 58 21.03 -7.80 13.84
CA PHE A 58 21.43 -7.61 15.24
C PHE A 58 21.61 -8.91 16.04
N GLY A 59 21.26 -10.06 15.47
CA GLY A 59 21.49 -11.37 16.06
C GLY A 59 20.60 -11.75 17.25
N HIS A 60 19.49 -11.03 17.47
CA HIS A 60 18.57 -11.30 18.58
C HIS A 60 17.12 -10.97 18.20
N PRO A 61 16.11 -11.58 18.86
CA PRO A 61 14.71 -11.28 18.61
C PRO A 61 14.32 -9.86 19.07
N PHE A 62 13.41 -9.22 18.34
CA PHE A 62 12.75 -7.98 18.74
C PHE A 62 11.30 -8.26 19.17
N PRO A 63 10.69 -7.38 19.98
CA PRO A 63 9.27 -7.44 20.27
C PRO A 63 8.42 -7.38 19.00
N ASP A 64 7.20 -7.91 19.09
CA ASP A 64 6.23 -7.79 17.99
C ASP A 64 5.92 -6.31 17.71
N LEU A 65 6.04 -5.90 16.44
CA LEU A 65 5.89 -4.50 16.06
C LEU A 65 4.45 -4.00 16.31
N PHE A 66 3.45 -4.81 16.01
CA PHE A 66 2.05 -4.42 16.17
C PHE A 66 1.72 -4.23 17.64
N GLU A 67 2.11 -5.17 18.51
CA GLU A 67 1.89 -5.06 19.96
C GLU A 67 2.64 -3.87 20.56
N ALA A 68 3.89 -3.65 20.15
CA ALA A 68 4.67 -2.50 20.60
C ALA A 68 4.00 -1.17 20.22
N VAL A 69 3.51 -1.06 18.98
CA VAL A 69 2.78 0.12 18.52
C VAL A 69 1.47 0.27 19.27
N LEU A 70 0.69 -0.80 19.44
CA LEU A 70 -0.59 -0.79 20.16
C LEU A 70 -0.42 -0.31 21.60
N SER A 71 0.68 -0.67 22.27
CA SER A 71 0.98 -0.21 23.63
C SER A 71 1.17 1.31 23.75
N THR A 72 1.52 1.99 22.65
CA THR A 72 1.69 3.44 22.60
C THR A 72 0.43 4.20 22.19
N PHE A 73 -0.55 3.51 21.61
CA PHE A 73 -1.81 4.13 21.20
C PHE A 73 -2.71 4.31 22.42
N THR A 74 -3.06 5.56 22.73
CA THR A 74 -3.99 5.90 23.81
C THR A 74 -5.44 5.89 23.32
N GLU A 75 -5.75 6.70 22.31
CA GLU A 75 -7.09 6.82 21.73
C GLU A 75 -7.02 6.88 20.20
N LEU A 76 -7.91 6.17 19.53
CA LEU A 76 -8.04 6.27 18.08
C LEU A 76 -8.72 7.59 17.71
N PRO A 77 -8.26 8.27 16.64
CA PRO A 77 -8.94 9.47 16.16
C PRO A 77 -10.38 9.13 15.80
N ARG A 78 -11.31 10.03 16.14
CA ARG A 78 -12.72 9.87 15.77
C ARG A 78 -12.84 9.69 14.25
N PRO A 79 -13.79 8.86 13.77
CA PRO A 79 -14.07 8.75 12.35
C PRO A 79 -14.26 10.14 11.74
N ARG A 80 -13.70 10.35 10.55
CA ARG A 80 -13.93 11.58 9.80
C ARG A 80 -15.44 11.78 9.65
N GLN A 81 -15.98 12.83 10.25
CA GLN A 81 -17.36 13.23 10.00
C GLN A 81 -17.43 13.76 8.57
N SER A 82 -18.19 13.09 7.70
CA SER A 82 -18.43 13.60 6.37
C SER A 82 -19.29 14.86 6.47
N THR A 83 -18.87 15.93 5.80
CA THR A 83 -19.52 17.24 5.94
C THR A 83 -20.88 17.32 5.25
N SER A 84 -21.30 16.30 4.48
CA SER A 84 -22.60 16.29 3.83
C SER A 84 -22.85 14.91 3.22
N SER A 85 -24.10 14.43 3.28
CA SER A 85 -24.56 13.48 2.27
C SER A 85 -24.37 14.15 0.92
N GLN A 86 -23.56 13.57 0.05
CA GLN A 86 -23.48 14.00 -1.33
C GLN A 86 -24.94 14.06 -1.85
N GLN A 87 -25.44 15.25 -2.17
CA GLN A 87 -26.70 15.34 -2.90
C GLN A 87 -26.51 14.49 -4.14
N LEU A 88 -27.27 13.40 -4.24
CA LEU A 88 -27.23 12.54 -5.43
C LEU A 88 -27.43 13.44 -6.63
N ASN A 89 -26.52 13.36 -7.59
CA ASN A 89 -26.58 14.18 -8.79
C ASN A 89 -27.97 13.98 -9.43
N PRO A 90 -28.79 15.05 -9.61
CA PRO A 90 -30.17 14.94 -10.06
C PRO A 90 -30.31 14.30 -11.44
N TRP A 91 -29.24 14.33 -12.25
CA TRP A 91 -29.18 13.69 -13.56
C TRP A 91 -29.23 12.16 -13.49
N TYR A 92 -28.89 11.53 -12.36
CA TYR A 92 -29.07 10.08 -12.18
C TYR A 92 -30.55 9.63 -12.11
N ARG A 93 -31.50 10.55 -11.93
CA ARG A 93 -32.94 10.24 -11.92
C ARG A 93 -33.61 10.42 -13.29
N GLN A 94 -32.89 10.92 -14.30
CA GLN A 94 -33.50 11.11 -15.62
C GLN A 94 -33.43 9.79 -16.39
N ALA A 95 -34.58 9.16 -16.57
CA ALA A 95 -34.72 8.08 -17.54
C ALA A 95 -34.49 8.67 -18.93
N VAL A 96 -33.48 8.17 -19.64
CA VAL A 96 -33.24 8.49 -21.05
C VAL A 96 -34.26 7.69 -21.87
N PRO A 97 -35.13 8.32 -22.67
CA PRO A 97 -36.06 7.61 -23.53
C PRO A 97 -35.30 6.84 -24.62
N ALA A 98 -35.84 5.68 -24.99
CA ALA A 98 -35.31 4.79 -26.03
C ALA A 98 -35.54 5.33 -27.45
#